data_AF-A0A418WJU8-F1
#
_entry.id   AF-A0A418WJU8-F1
#
_cell.length_a   1.000
_cell.length_b   1.000
_cell.length_c   1.000
_cell.angle_alpha   90.00
_cell.angle_beta   90.00
_cell.angle_gamma   90.00
#
_symmetry.space_group_name_H-M   'P 1'
#
loop_
_entity.id
_entity.type
_entity.pdbx_description
1 polymer ?
#
loop_
_entity_poly.entity_id
_entity_poly.type
_entity_poly.pdbx_seq_one_letter_code
_entity_poly.pdbx_strand_id
1 'polypeptide(L)'
;MIRMVGEAEYRDQAEASLEAPGDASMVFRARPRSIVMACPDGCGETLVINLDSRADKAWRLDMRGGGLTLFPSVWRDGGCESHFIVWRGRILWCDRFEEGNREPAYDATIEPTVLAAMDPIEPRNAVEMADAIDELVWDVNRAADRLVSRGLARSRKENGVWVFTRKDEAKI
;
A
#
# COMPACT_ATOMS: atom_id res chain seq x y z
N MET A 1 -5.62 -10.81 -8.65
CA MET A 1 -6.19 -10.42 -7.34
C MET A 1 -5.49 -11.25 -6.29
N ILE A 2 -5.24 -10.71 -5.10
CA ILE A 2 -4.64 -11.46 -3.99
C ILE A 2 -5.73 -12.23 -3.27
N ARG A 3 -5.46 -13.51 -2.98
CA ARG A 3 -6.33 -14.38 -2.18
C ARG A 3 -5.60 -14.75 -0.89
N MET A 4 -6.15 -14.36 0.26
CA MET A 4 -5.65 -14.85 1.54
C MET A 4 -6.11 -16.28 1.74
N VAL A 5 -5.17 -17.22 1.90
CA VAL A 5 -5.47 -18.65 2.06
C VAL A 5 -5.43 -19.12 3.52
N GLY A 6 -4.83 -18.32 4.41
CA GLY A 6 -4.86 -18.59 5.84
C GLY A 6 -3.69 -17.96 6.60
N GLU A 7 -3.50 -18.45 7.82
CA GLU A 7 -2.35 -18.16 8.67
C GLU A 7 -1.56 -19.44 8.93
N ALA A 8 -0.26 -19.30 9.12
CA ALA A 8 0.63 -20.38 9.51
C ALA A 8 1.62 -19.90 10.57
N GLU A 9 2.15 -20.83 11.38
CA GLU A 9 3.14 -20.48 12.41
C GLU A 9 4.54 -20.31 11.78
N TYR A 10 4.84 -21.10 10.75
CA TYR A 10 6.13 -21.14 10.07
C TYR A 10 6.01 -20.87 8.57
N ARG A 11 7.14 -20.47 7.98
CA ARG A 11 7.21 -20.08 6.56
C ARG A 11 6.92 -21.24 5.62
N ASP A 12 7.50 -22.41 5.87
CA ASP A 12 7.29 -23.63 5.08
C ASP A 12 5.83 -24.07 5.06
N GLN A 13 5.13 -23.96 6.19
CA GLN A 13 3.69 -24.19 6.29
C GLN A 13 2.89 -23.17 5.47
N ALA A 14 3.28 -21.89 5.53
CA ALA A 14 2.66 -20.85 4.72
C ALA A 14 2.86 -21.12 3.21
N GLU A 15 4.08 -21.48 2.80
CA GLU A 15 4.43 -21.82 1.42
C GLU A 15 3.63 -23.03 0.90
N ALA A 16 3.49 -24.08 1.72
CA ALA A 16 2.73 -25.28 1.36
C ALA A 16 1.23 -25.04 1.15
N SER A 17 0.68 -23.93 1.66
CA SER A 17 -0.73 -23.56 1.49
C SER A 17 -1.04 -22.80 0.19
N LEU A 18 -0.01 -22.43 -0.57
CA LEU A 18 -0.16 -21.64 -1.79
C LEU A 18 -0.38 -22.55 -3.00
N GLU A 19 -1.50 -22.37 -3.71
CA GLU A 19 -1.89 -23.24 -4.83
C GLU A 19 -1.88 -22.51 -6.18
N ALA A 20 -2.12 -21.19 -6.18
CA ALA A 20 -2.24 -20.38 -7.38
C ALA A 20 -1.47 -19.05 -7.26
N PRO A 21 -1.05 -18.44 -8.40
CA PRO A 21 -0.46 -17.10 -8.40
C PRO A 21 -1.34 -16.06 -7.68
N GLY A 22 -0.74 -15.30 -6.78
CA GLY A 22 -1.45 -14.31 -5.95
C GLY A 22 -2.09 -14.88 -4.68
N ASP A 23 -2.00 -16.20 -4.42
CA ASP A 23 -2.27 -16.72 -3.10
C ASP A 23 -1.29 -16.15 -2.08
N ALA A 24 -1.79 -15.82 -0.90
CA ALA A 24 -1.03 -15.25 0.19
C ALA A 24 -1.41 -15.88 1.53
N SER A 25 -0.41 -16.22 2.33
CA SER A 25 -0.55 -16.78 3.68
C SER A 25 0.24 -15.93 4.67
N MET A 26 -0.34 -15.64 5.83
CA MET A 26 0.34 -14.84 6.85
C MET A 26 1.08 -15.74 7.82
N VAL A 27 2.38 -15.49 8.00
CA VAL A 27 3.12 -16.08 9.11
C VAL A 27 2.83 -15.27 10.37
N PHE A 28 2.21 -15.92 11.35
CA PHE A 28 1.79 -15.29 12.59
C PHE A 28 2.36 -16.03 13.81
N ARG A 29 3.05 -15.29 14.70
CA ARG A 29 3.59 -15.82 15.96
C ARG A 29 3.48 -14.75 17.03
N ALA A 30 2.39 -14.78 17.80
CA ALA A 30 1.92 -13.73 18.72
C ALA A 30 1.64 -12.36 18.07
N ARG A 31 2.24 -12.08 16.91
CA ARG A 31 2.01 -10.92 16.04
C ARG A 31 2.34 -11.30 14.59
N PRO A 32 1.88 -10.51 13.60
CA PRO A 32 2.25 -10.71 12.20
C PRO A 32 3.77 -10.66 12.00
N ARG A 33 4.31 -11.61 11.24
CA ARG A 33 5.75 -11.71 10.96
C ARG A 33 6.06 -11.41 9.51
N SER A 34 5.31 -12.03 8.60
CA SER A 34 5.48 -11.86 7.17
C SER A 34 4.22 -12.26 6.42
N ILE A 35 4.05 -11.73 5.22
CA ILE A 35 3.19 -12.34 4.19
C ILE A 35 4.06 -13.21 3.30
N VAL A 36 3.64 -14.45 3.08
CA VAL A 36 4.23 -15.38 2.11
C VAL A 36 3.27 -15.45 0.94
N MET A 37 3.72 -15.16 -0.27
CA MET A 37 2.84 -14.98 -1.43
C MET A 37 3.40 -15.66 -2.68
N ALA A 38 2.58 -16.48 -3.35
CA ALA A 38 2.93 -17.02 -4.65
C ALA A 38 2.98 -15.86 -5.66
N CYS A 39 4.12 -15.71 -6.35
CA CYS A 39 4.36 -14.53 -7.16
C CYS A 39 3.23 -14.33 -8.18
N PRO A 40 2.56 -13.17 -8.16
CA PRO A 40 1.33 -12.99 -8.92
C PRO A 40 1.52 -12.90 -10.44
N ASP A 41 2.76 -12.81 -10.91
CA ASP A 41 3.09 -12.90 -12.34
C ASP A 41 3.08 -14.34 -12.87
N GLY A 42 2.97 -15.34 -11.98
CA GLY A 42 2.97 -16.75 -12.35
C GLY A 42 4.34 -17.35 -12.61
N CYS A 43 5.45 -16.71 -12.21
CA CYS A 43 6.80 -17.24 -12.42
C CYS A 43 7.12 -18.52 -11.61
N GLY A 44 6.25 -18.89 -10.66
CA GLY A 44 6.40 -20.08 -9.81
C GLY A 44 7.22 -19.87 -8.54
N GLU A 45 7.79 -18.68 -8.34
CA GLU A 45 8.51 -18.34 -7.11
C GLU A 45 7.58 -17.80 -6.01
N THR A 46 8.05 -17.84 -4.77
CA THR A 46 7.34 -17.30 -3.61
C THR A 46 8.05 -16.06 -3.04
N LEU A 47 7.26 -15.07 -2.66
CA LEU A 47 7.68 -13.82 -2.05
C LEU A 47 7.51 -13.92 -0.53
N VAL A 48 8.50 -13.44 0.22
CA VAL A 48 8.39 -13.27 1.67
C VAL A 48 8.51 -11.80 2.00
N ILE A 49 7.39 -11.20 2.37
CA ILE A 49 7.25 -9.78 2.65
C ILE A 49 7.29 -9.60 4.16
N ASN A 50 8.37 -8.99 4.65
CA ASN A 50 8.57 -8.78 6.09
C ASN A 50 7.57 -7.75 6.64
N LEU A 51 6.93 -8.07 7.77
CA LEU A 51 6.03 -7.17 8.51
C LEU A 51 6.64 -6.73 9.86
N ASP A 52 7.84 -7.19 10.20
CA ASP A 52 8.48 -6.83 11.46
C ASP A 52 9.04 -5.41 11.38
N SER A 53 8.31 -4.43 11.92
CA SER A 53 8.66 -3.01 11.93
C SER A 53 10.00 -2.67 12.62
N ARG A 54 10.61 -3.63 13.32
CA ARG A 54 11.94 -3.49 13.92
C ARG A 54 13.08 -3.75 12.93
N ALA A 55 12.78 -4.21 11.72
CA ALA A 55 13.75 -4.42 10.66
C ALA A 55 13.72 -3.26 9.65
N ASP A 56 14.85 -3.03 8.97
CA ASP A 56 15.04 -1.89 8.07
C ASP A 56 14.08 -1.88 6.87
N LYS A 57 13.69 -3.06 6.36
CA LYS A 57 12.72 -3.21 5.26
C LYS A 57 11.49 -3.95 5.78
N ALA A 58 10.46 -3.20 6.18
CA ALA A 58 9.20 -3.74 6.68
C ALA A 58 8.00 -3.06 6.01
N TRP A 59 7.00 -3.86 5.67
CA TRP A 59 5.74 -3.39 5.12
C TRP A 59 4.72 -3.18 6.22
N ARG A 60 3.93 -2.13 6.09
CA ARG A 60 2.69 -1.95 6.84
C ARG A 60 1.64 -2.90 6.28
N LEU A 61 1.00 -3.65 7.16
CA LEU A 61 -0.13 -4.52 6.85
C LEU A 61 -1.42 -3.82 7.28
N ASP A 62 -2.43 -3.83 6.40
CA ASP A 62 -3.80 -3.48 6.76
C ASP A 62 -4.79 -4.41 6.05
N MET A 63 -5.87 -4.76 6.74
CA MET A 63 -6.91 -5.69 6.26
C MET A 63 -8.29 -5.01 6.09
N ARG A 64 -8.38 -3.69 6.33
CA ARG A 64 -9.63 -2.94 6.14
C ARG A 64 -10.03 -2.93 4.66
N GLY A 65 -11.33 -2.86 4.42
CA GLY A 65 -11.84 -2.82 3.05
C GLY A 65 -11.93 -4.16 2.33
N GLY A 66 -11.84 -5.27 3.06
CA GLY A 66 -12.15 -6.61 2.56
C GLY A 66 -11.01 -7.31 1.83
N GLY A 67 -9.77 -6.84 1.96
CA GLY A 67 -8.62 -7.53 1.36
C GLY A 67 -7.28 -6.99 1.84
N LEU A 68 -6.23 -7.77 1.58
CA LEU A 68 -4.85 -7.43 1.94
C LEU A 68 -4.45 -6.08 1.34
N THR A 69 -3.88 -5.21 2.18
CA THR A 69 -3.17 -4.00 1.77
C THR A 69 -1.77 -4.02 2.35
N LEU A 70 -0.78 -3.76 1.50
CA LEU A 70 0.62 -3.62 1.89
C LEU A 70 1.12 -2.24 1.47
N PHE A 71 1.89 -1.60 2.34
CA PHE A 71 2.58 -0.34 2.03
C PHE A 71 4.04 -0.41 2.50
N PRO A 72 5.03 0.00 1.69
CA PRO A 72 4.93 0.58 0.34
C PRO A 72 4.66 -0.51 -0.74
N SER A 73 4.93 -0.21 -2.01
CA SER A 73 4.89 -1.22 -3.08
C SER A 73 5.85 -2.38 -2.77
N VAL A 74 5.57 -3.54 -3.36
CA VAL A 74 6.41 -4.73 -3.31
C VAL A 74 7.28 -4.73 -4.56
N TRP A 75 8.59 -4.68 -4.38
CA TRP A 75 9.56 -4.77 -5.47
C TRP A 75 10.58 -5.86 -5.19
N ARG A 76 10.78 -6.74 -6.17
CA ARG A 76 11.84 -7.75 -6.16
C ARG A 76 13.07 -7.25 -6.89
N ASP A 77 14.22 -7.36 -6.24
CA ASP A 77 15.54 -7.07 -6.80
C ASP A 77 16.19 -8.28 -7.49
N GLY A 78 15.45 -9.38 -7.67
CA GLY A 78 15.90 -10.57 -8.38
C GLY A 78 14.75 -11.49 -8.80
N GLY A 79 15.07 -12.56 -9.52
CA GLY A 79 14.09 -13.47 -10.11
C GLY A 79 13.34 -12.79 -11.25
N CYS A 80 12.00 -12.82 -11.20
CA CYS A 80 11.15 -12.18 -12.20
C CYS A 80 11.12 -10.64 -12.14
N GLU A 81 11.72 -10.02 -11.12
CA GLU A 81 11.75 -8.56 -10.93
C GLU A 81 10.34 -7.92 -10.92
N SER A 82 9.35 -8.62 -10.38
CA SER A 82 8.00 -8.09 -10.26
C SER A 82 7.97 -6.85 -9.34
N HIS A 83 7.24 -5.82 -9.78
CA HIS A 83 6.99 -4.61 -9.01
C HIS A 83 5.49 -4.29 -9.05
N PHE A 84 4.86 -4.23 -7.88
CA PHE A 84 3.42 -4.01 -7.78
C PHE A 84 3.01 -3.47 -6.41
N ILE A 85 1.84 -2.83 -6.38
CA ILE A 85 1.13 -2.44 -5.17
C ILE A 85 0.08 -3.51 -4.84
N VAL A 86 -0.08 -3.79 -3.54
CA VAL A 86 -1.19 -4.59 -3.01
C VAL A 86 -2.14 -3.68 -2.24
N TRP A 87 -3.36 -3.51 -2.74
CA TRP A 87 -4.33 -2.56 -2.18
C TRP A 87 -5.75 -3.11 -2.21
N ARG A 88 -6.32 -3.34 -1.02
CA ARG A 88 -7.66 -3.95 -0.81
C ARG A 88 -7.83 -5.23 -1.64
N GLY A 89 -6.81 -6.09 -1.61
CA GLY A 89 -6.74 -7.35 -2.36
C GLY A 89 -6.44 -7.21 -3.85
N ARG A 90 -6.34 -6.00 -4.40
CA ARG A 90 -5.97 -5.77 -5.80
C ARG A 90 -4.47 -5.70 -5.97
N ILE A 91 -4.03 -6.07 -7.16
CA ILE A 91 -2.65 -5.91 -7.62
C ILE A 91 -2.68 -4.78 -8.63
N LEU A 92 -1.86 -3.77 -8.40
CA LEU A 92 -1.59 -2.73 -9.39
C LEU A 92 -0.13 -2.88 -9.77
N TRP A 93 0.12 -3.30 -11.00
CA TRP A 93 1.48 -3.46 -11.48
C TRP A 93 2.15 -2.11 -11.67
N CYS A 94 3.46 -2.10 -11.49
CA CYS A 94 4.33 -0.94 -11.71
C CYS A 94 5.39 -1.32 -12.75
N ASP A 95 5.75 -0.39 -13.61
CA ASP A 95 6.76 -0.48 -14.67
C ASP A 95 6.42 -1.43 -15.83
N ARG A 96 5.79 -2.58 -15.54
CA ARG A 96 5.38 -3.61 -16.51
C ARG A 96 3.97 -4.11 -16.19
N PHE A 97 3.26 -4.65 -17.18
CA PHE A 97 1.90 -5.22 -17.01
C PHE A 97 0.85 -4.23 -16.47
N GLU A 98 1.05 -2.93 -16.67
CA GLU A 98 0.13 -1.90 -16.17
C GLU A 98 -1.20 -1.85 -16.93
N GLU A 99 -1.23 -2.38 -18.17
CA GLU A 99 -2.45 -2.48 -18.96
C GLU A 99 -3.48 -3.33 -18.21
N GLY A 100 -4.65 -2.74 -17.94
CA GLY A 100 -5.72 -3.41 -17.20
C GLY A 100 -5.63 -3.26 -15.68
N ASN A 101 -4.66 -2.50 -15.14
CA ASN A 101 -4.67 -2.08 -13.74
C ASN A 101 -6.02 -1.45 -13.38
N ARG A 102 -6.58 -1.87 -12.24
CA ARG A 102 -7.84 -1.35 -11.71
C ARG A 102 -7.68 -1.08 -10.23
N GLU A 103 -7.56 0.19 -9.87
CA GLU A 103 -7.56 0.60 -8.46
C GLU A 103 -8.83 0.16 -7.74
N PRO A 104 -8.80 0.00 -6.40
CA PRO A 104 -10.00 -0.06 -5.56
C PRO A 104 -10.99 1.07 -5.86
N ALA A 105 -12.28 0.86 -5.58
CA ALA A 105 -13.27 1.92 -5.70
C ALA A 105 -12.83 3.15 -4.90
N TYR A 106 -13.07 4.34 -5.46
CA TYR A 106 -12.71 5.58 -4.79
C TYR A 106 -13.86 6.06 -3.91
N ASP A 107 -13.53 6.39 -2.66
CA ASP A 107 -14.44 7.04 -1.73
C ASP A 107 -14.10 8.52 -1.60
N ALA A 108 -14.91 9.39 -2.21
CA ALA A 108 -14.67 10.83 -2.16
C ALA A 108 -14.96 11.44 -0.77
N THR A 109 -15.60 10.70 0.14
CA THR A 109 -15.94 11.20 1.47
C THR A 109 -14.73 11.42 2.37
N ILE A 110 -13.58 10.82 2.04
CA ILE A 110 -12.33 11.00 2.79
C ILE A 110 -11.62 12.33 2.46
N GLU A 111 -11.95 12.98 1.34
CA GLU A 111 -11.23 14.18 0.87
C GLU A 111 -11.21 15.33 1.89
N PRO A 112 -12.32 15.71 2.57
CA PRO A 112 -12.29 16.76 3.57
C PRO A 112 -11.35 16.45 4.75
N THR A 113 -11.35 15.19 5.20
CA THR A 113 -10.51 14.73 6.31
C THR A 113 -9.03 14.73 5.91
N VAL A 114 -8.70 14.27 4.70
CA VAL A 114 -7.34 14.32 4.15
C VAL A 114 -6.86 15.77 3.99
N LEU A 115 -7.71 16.66 3.49
CA LEU A 115 -7.40 18.08 3.35
C LEU A 115 -7.19 18.76 4.72
N ALA A 116 -7.96 18.38 5.73
CA ALA A 116 -7.81 18.87 7.10
C ALA A 116 -6.52 18.34 7.76
N ALA A 117 -6.05 17.16 7.37
CA ALA A 117 -4.80 16.58 7.87
C ALA A 117 -3.54 17.22 7.26
N MET A 118 -3.67 17.92 6.13
CA MET A 118 -2.60 18.74 5.56
C MET A 118 -2.43 20.06 6.32
N ASP A 119 -1.17 20.48 6.50
CA ASP A 119 -0.86 21.81 7.02
C ASP A 119 -0.61 22.80 5.86
N PRO A 120 -1.01 24.08 6.00
CA PRO A 120 -0.81 25.09 4.95
C PRO A 120 0.65 25.51 4.76
N ILE A 121 1.51 25.31 5.77
CA ILE A 121 2.90 25.75 5.79
C ILE A 121 3.84 24.53 5.83
N GLU A 122 3.62 23.63 6.78
CA GLU A 122 4.44 22.44 7.02
C GLU A 122 4.00 21.29 6.10
N PRO A 123 4.83 20.82 5.18
CA PRO A 123 4.45 19.72 4.28
C PRO A 123 4.31 18.42 5.05
N ARG A 124 3.28 17.64 4.72
CA ARG A 124 3.06 16.30 5.28
C ARG A 124 3.03 15.25 4.18
N ASN A 125 3.67 14.11 4.40
CA ASN A 125 3.58 13.00 3.47
C ASN A 125 2.31 12.16 3.71
N ALA A 126 2.00 11.26 2.78
CA ALA A 126 0.80 10.43 2.86
C ALA A 126 0.79 9.50 4.09
N VAL A 127 1.95 9.03 4.55
CA VAL A 127 2.09 8.16 5.72
C VAL A 127 1.68 8.91 6.99
N GLU A 128 2.22 10.11 7.18
CA GLU A 128 1.91 10.98 8.33
C GLU A 128 0.44 11.40 8.37
N MET A 129 -0.14 11.71 7.21
CA MET A 129 -1.56 12.05 7.12
C MET A 129 -2.44 10.84 7.42
N ALA A 130 -2.11 9.67 6.86
CA ALA A 130 -2.82 8.42 7.11
C ALA A 130 -2.81 8.01 8.58
N ASP A 131 -1.66 8.14 9.25
CA ASP A 131 -1.55 7.85 10.68
C ASP A 131 -2.38 8.83 11.53
N ALA A 132 -2.45 10.10 11.13
CA ALA A 132 -3.20 11.13 11.85
C ALA A 132 -4.73 10.96 11.75
N ILE A 133 -5.23 10.36 10.67
CA ILE A 133 -6.68 10.20 10.43
C ILE A 133 -7.15 8.75 10.50
N ASP A 134 -6.26 7.81 10.85
CA ASP A 134 -6.47 6.37 10.82
C ASP A 134 -7.09 5.90 9.49
N GLU A 135 -6.35 6.05 8.39
CA GLU A 135 -6.77 5.61 7.04
C GLU A 135 -5.65 4.86 6.31
N LEU A 136 -5.99 4.14 5.23
CA LEU A 136 -5.01 3.51 4.35
C LEU A 136 -4.14 4.57 3.65
N VAL A 137 -2.83 4.39 3.71
CA VAL A 137 -1.85 5.29 3.05
C VAL A 137 -2.12 5.44 1.56
N TRP A 138 -2.52 4.37 0.86
CA TRP A 138 -2.87 4.44 -0.57
C TRP A 138 -4.13 5.27 -0.84
N ASP A 139 -5.15 5.18 0.02
CA ASP A 139 -6.37 5.99 -0.12
C ASP A 139 -6.07 7.47 0.16
N VAL A 140 -5.27 7.75 1.20
CA VAL A 140 -4.81 9.11 1.51
C VAL A 140 -3.96 9.69 0.39
N ASN A 141 -3.00 8.93 -0.15
CA ASN A 141 -2.16 9.40 -1.25
C ASN A 141 -3.01 9.73 -2.49
N ARG A 142 -3.94 8.84 -2.86
CA ARG A 142 -4.85 9.06 -3.98
C ARG A 142 -5.76 10.28 -3.76
N ALA A 143 -6.32 10.45 -2.57
CA ALA A 143 -7.13 11.62 -2.24
C ALA A 143 -6.29 12.91 -2.28
N ALA A 144 -5.06 12.88 -1.77
CA ALA A 144 -4.14 14.02 -1.81
C ALA A 144 -3.82 14.44 -3.25
N ASP A 145 -3.50 13.48 -4.13
CA ASP A 145 -3.25 13.76 -5.56
C ASP A 145 -4.49 14.37 -6.25
N ARG A 146 -5.69 13.91 -5.89
CA ARG A 146 -6.95 14.50 -6.39
C ARG A 146 -7.21 15.91 -5.86
N LEU A 147 -6.90 16.18 -4.59
CA LEU A 147 -7.00 17.52 -4.02
C LEU A 147 -6.00 18.48 -4.70
N VAL A 148 -4.81 18.00 -5.06
CA VAL A 148 -3.84 18.75 -5.85
C VAL A 148 -4.36 19.04 -7.26
N SER A 149 -4.93 18.05 -7.96
CA SER A 149 -5.46 18.24 -9.32
C SER A 149 -6.66 19.19 -9.36
N ARG A 150 -7.45 19.23 -8.28
CA ARG A 150 -8.54 20.21 -8.08
C ARG A 150 -8.04 21.59 -7.61
N GLY A 151 -6.74 21.73 -7.38
CA GLY A 151 -6.12 22.98 -6.98
C GLY A 151 -6.35 23.35 -5.51
N LEU A 152 -6.84 22.45 -4.66
CA LEU A 152 -7.07 22.65 -3.22
C LEU A 152 -5.81 22.39 -2.38
N ALA A 153 -4.84 21.66 -2.94
CA ALA A 153 -3.55 21.37 -2.31
C ALA A 153 -2.39 21.62 -3.28
N ARG A 154 -1.16 21.51 -2.78
CA ARG A 154 0.08 21.50 -3.56
C ARG A 154 0.92 20.30 -3.14
N SER A 155 1.59 19.67 -4.08
CA SER A 155 2.56 18.61 -3.81
C SER A 155 3.96 19.00 -4.30
N ARG A 156 4.98 18.40 -3.69
CA ARG A 156 6.36 18.42 -4.16
C ARG A 156 7.10 17.19 -3.63
N LYS A 157 8.29 16.93 -4.17
CA LYS A 157 9.14 15.82 -3.73
C LYS A 157 10.25 16.34 -2.81
N GLU A 158 10.35 15.76 -1.62
CA GLU A 158 11.39 16.05 -0.63
C GLU A 158 12.08 14.73 -0.24
N ASN A 159 13.41 14.67 -0.38
CA ASN A 159 14.21 13.47 -0.08
C ASN A 159 13.66 12.16 -0.69
N GLY A 160 13.07 12.24 -1.88
CA GLY A 160 12.48 11.09 -2.57
C GLY A 160 11.01 10.79 -2.23
N VAL A 161 10.43 11.47 -1.25
CA VAL A 161 9.05 11.27 -0.78
C VAL A 161 8.14 12.42 -1.27
N TRP A 162 6.90 12.10 -1.65
CA TRP A 162 5.89 13.13 -1.95
C TRP A 162 5.31 13.70 -0.67
N VAL A 163 5.34 15.02 -0.57
CA VAL A 163 4.75 15.79 0.53
C VAL A 163 3.70 16.75 -0.01
N PHE A 164 2.70 17.03 0.82
CA PHE A 164 1.51 17.79 0.47
C PHE A 164 1.31 18.94 1.46
N THR A 165 0.80 20.06 0.94
CA THR A 165 0.37 21.23 1.73
C THR A 165 -1.00 21.66 1.27
N ARG A 166 -1.87 22.07 2.20
CA ARG A 166 -3.18 22.63 1.85
C ARG A 166 -2.99 24.03 1.27
N LYS A 167 -3.79 24.41 0.27
CA LYS A 167 -3.93 25.83 -0.06
C LYS A 167 -4.96 26.43 0.90
N ASP A 168 -4.57 27.42 1.68
CA ASP A 168 -5.55 28.22 2.39
C ASP A 168 -6.51 28.84 1.37
N GLU A 169 -7.80 28.86 1.71
CA GLU A 169 -8.77 29.68 0.98
C GLU A 169 -8.17 31.09 0.96
N ALA A 170 -7.92 31.61 -0.25
CA ALA A 170 -7.56 33.00 -0.40
C ALA A 170 -8.64 33.79 0.36
N LYS A 171 -8.24 34.51 1.42
CA LYS A 171 -9.09 35.55 1.97
C LYS A 171 -9.43 36.47 0.79
N ILE A 172 -10.66 36.37 0.30
CA ILE A 172 -11.25 37.32 -0.64
C ILE A 172 -11.37 38.66 0.09
#